data_AF-A0A7J4M421-F1
#
_entry.id   AF-A0A7J4M421-F1
#
_cell.length_a   1.000
_cell.length_b   1.000
_cell.length_c   1.000
_cell.angle_alpha   90.00
_cell.angle_beta   90.00
_cell.angle_gamma   90.00
#
_symmetry.space_group_name_H-M   'P 1'
#
loop_
_entity.id
_entity.type
_entity.pdbx_description
1 polymer ?
#
loop_
_entity_poly.entity_id
_entity_poly.type
_entity_poly.pdbx_seq_one_letter_code
_entity_poly.pdbx_strand_id
1 'polypeptide(L)'
;MDATIQADGSTSRHVRGAGGRRLGSMRIGEVGRVLDVIGFVRSRGGGNSVVFTKGADVIRLPNHGGKEISAEAIRHLLRHGNVTEEQFLASE
;
A
#
# COMPACT_ATOMS: atom_id res chain seq x y z
N MET A 1 22.21 10.10 38.44
CA MET A 1 21.00 9.29 38.15
C MET A 1 20.96 9.12 36.65
N ASP A 2 21.36 7.94 36.19
CA ASP A 2 21.62 7.62 34.79
C ASP A 2 20.37 6.97 34.20
N ALA A 3 19.78 7.56 33.15
CA ALA A 3 18.57 7.04 32.52
C ALA A 3 18.96 6.06 31.42
N THR A 4 18.95 4.76 31.74
CA THR A 4 19.07 3.67 30.78
C THR A 4 17.83 3.66 29.87
N ILE A 5 18.00 4.02 28.59
CA ILE A 5 16.98 3.82 27.56
C ILE A 5 17.02 2.34 27.16
N GLN A 6 16.11 1.56 27.74
CA GLN A 6 15.80 0.21 27.31
C GLN A 6 14.91 0.30 26.07
N ALA A 7 15.47 0.04 24.90
CA ALA A 7 14.70 -0.07 23.66
C ALA A 7 14.11 -1.49 23.56
N ASP A 8 13.00 -1.72 24.26
CA ASP A 8 12.04 -2.77 23.91
C ASP A 8 10.86 -2.09 23.22
N GLY A 9 10.48 -2.58 22.04
CA GLY A 9 9.31 -2.04 21.37
C GLY A 9 9.34 -2.18 19.86
N SER A 10 8.99 -3.37 19.41
CA SER A 10 8.42 -3.63 18.09
C SER A 10 7.33 -2.61 17.74
N THR A 11 7.69 -1.51 17.11
CA THR A 11 6.79 -0.74 16.25
C THR A 11 7.65 0.10 15.32
N SER A 12 7.79 -0.30 14.06
CA SER A 12 8.24 0.59 12.99
C SER A 12 7.23 1.73 12.90
N ARG A 13 7.43 2.76 13.72
CA ARG A 13 6.61 3.95 13.78
C ARG A 13 7.08 4.86 12.64
N HIS A 14 6.67 4.53 11.42
CA HIS A 14 6.83 5.42 10.28
C HIS A 14 5.86 6.58 10.44
N VAL A 15 6.28 7.65 11.11
CA VAL A 15 5.70 8.97 10.86
C VAL A 15 6.75 10.06 11.04
N ARG A 16 7.11 10.74 9.94
CA ARG A 16 6.93 12.19 9.73
C ARG A 16 8.00 12.78 8.82
N GLY A 17 7.55 13.28 7.67
CA GLY A 17 8.24 14.25 6.84
C GLY A 17 7.25 14.91 5.89
N ALA A 18 6.81 16.13 6.20
CA ALA A 18 6.08 16.98 5.27
C ALA A 18 7.06 17.41 4.15
N GLY A 19 6.70 17.18 2.88
CA GLY A 19 7.51 17.59 1.72
C GLY A 19 8.04 16.48 0.82
N GLY A 20 7.57 15.24 0.96
CA GLY A 20 7.95 14.15 0.07
C GLY A 20 7.34 12.84 0.51
N ARG A 21 6.05 12.65 0.24
CA ARG A 21 5.38 11.36 0.45
C ARG A 21 6.05 10.34 -0.50
N ARG A 22 7.07 9.64 -0.02
CA ARG A 22 7.66 8.49 -0.71
C ARG A 22 6.83 7.27 -0.35
N LEU A 23 6.43 6.50 -1.35
CA LEU A 23 5.82 5.19 -1.10
C LEU A 23 6.73 4.38 -0.17
N GLY A 24 6.19 3.97 0.97
CA GLY A 24 6.80 3.04 1.90
C GLY A 24 6.25 1.63 1.72
N SER A 25 6.65 0.70 2.57
CA SER A 25 5.89 -0.54 2.73
C SER A 25 4.52 -0.21 3.30
N MET A 26 3.46 -0.67 2.63
CA MET A 26 2.08 -0.38 3.02
C MET A 26 1.32 -1.66 3.29
N ARG A 27 0.31 -1.60 4.17
CA ARG A 27 -0.55 -2.76 4.40
C ARG A 27 -1.37 -3.10 3.17
N ILE A 28 -1.53 -4.38 2.86
CA ILE A 28 -2.32 -4.84 1.70
C ILE A 28 -3.77 -4.31 1.79
N GLY A 29 -4.37 -4.35 2.97
CA GLY A 29 -5.72 -3.81 3.20
C GLY A 29 -5.80 -2.27 3.15
N GLU A 30 -4.68 -1.56 3.18
CA GLU A 30 -4.60 -0.12 3.00
C GLU A 30 -4.47 0.21 1.50
N VAL A 31 -3.59 -0.48 0.78
CA VAL A 31 -3.54 -0.40 -0.70
C VAL A 31 -4.90 -0.70 -1.31
N GLY A 32 -5.59 -1.74 -0.84
CA GLY A 32 -6.94 -2.07 -1.31
C GLY A 32 -7.97 -0.97 -1.05
N ARG A 33 -7.86 -0.22 0.07
CA ARG A 33 -8.73 0.93 0.37
C ARG A 33 -8.43 2.13 -0.50
N VAL A 34 -7.15 2.42 -0.72
CA VAL A 34 -6.72 3.50 -1.61
C VAL A 34 -7.19 3.23 -3.05
N LEU A 35 -7.07 1.99 -3.52
CA LEU A 35 -7.59 1.58 -4.82
C LEU A 35 -9.12 1.76 -4.93
N ASP A 36 -9.86 1.48 -3.88
CA ASP A 36 -11.32 1.71 -3.80
C ASP A 36 -11.66 3.20 -3.94
N VAL A 37 -10.94 4.08 -3.24
CA VAL A 37 -11.08 5.55 -3.34
C VAL A 37 -10.78 6.06 -4.76
N ILE A 38 -9.78 5.48 -5.43
CA ILE A 38 -9.43 5.82 -6.82
C ILE A 38 -10.50 5.30 -7.80
N GLY A 39 -11.44 4.48 -7.35
CA GLY A 39 -12.56 3.94 -8.13
C GLY A 39 -12.29 2.58 -8.74
N PHE A 40 -11.30 1.83 -8.24
CA PHE A 40 -11.17 0.42 -8.59
C PHE A 40 -12.09 -0.44 -7.74
N VAL A 41 -12.92 -1.24 -8.41
CA VAL A 41 -13.83 -2.17 -7.74
C VAL A 41 -13.15 -3.51 -7.57
N ARG A 42 -13.28 -4.10 -6.38
CA ARG A 42 -12.82 -5.46 -6.10
C ARG A 42 -13.69 -6.46 -6.87
N SER A 43 -13.11 -7.14 -7.87
CA SER A 43 -13.87 -8.04 -8.76
C SER A 43 -13.90 -9.48 -8.25
N ARG A 44 -12.74 -10.15 -8.18
CA ARG A 44 -12.61 -11.48 -7.56
C ARG A 44 -11.14 -11.79 -7.33
N GLY A 45 -10.79 -12.25 -6.13
CA GLY A 45 -9.43 -12.68 -5.80
C GLY A 45 -9.31 -14.20 -5.78
N GLY A 46 -8.24 -14.75 -6.36
CA GLY A 46 -7.81 -16.12 -6.09
C GLY A 46 -7.09 -16.17 -4.74
N GLY A 47 -6.92 -17.35 -4.13
CA GLY A 47 -6.40 -17.49 -2.75
C GLY A 47 -5.12 -16.71 -2.41
N ASN A 48 -4.32 -16.32 -3.41
CA ASN A 48 -3.04 -15.61 -3.25
C ASN A 48 -3.05 -14.15 -3.76
N SER A 49 -4.15 -13.63 -4.32
CA SER A 49 -4.21 -12.24 -4.82
C SER A 49 -5.64 -11.72 -4.95
N VAL A 50 -5.83 -10.41 -4.76
CA VAL A 50 -7.09 -9.71 -4.95
C VAL A 50 -7.03 -8.90 -6.23
N VAL A 51 -8.01 -9.09 -7.12
CA VAL A 51 -8.10 -8.35 -8.37
C VAL A 51 -9.04 -7.15 -8.21
N PHE A 52 -8.55 -6.00 -8.64
CA PHE A 52 -9.21 -4.70 -8.67
C PHE A 52 -9.35 -4.27 -10.12
N THR A 53 -10.52 -3.77 -10.51
CA THR A 53 -10.82 -3.39 -11.90
C THR A 53 -11.48 -2.02 -11.95
N LYS A 54 -11.05 -1.17 -12.89
CA LYS A 54 -11.66 0.13 -13.18
C LYS A 54 -11.76 0.29 -14.69
N GLY A 55 -12.97 0.12 -15.26
CA GLY A 55 -13.15 0.11 -16.70
C GLY A 55 -12.35 -1.02 -17.36
N ALA A 56 -11.35 -0.67 -18.19
CA ALA A 56 -10.43 -1.62 -18.82
C ALA A 56 -9.15 -1.88 -18.00
N ASP A 57 -8.89 -1.09 -16.96
CA ASP A 57 -7.70 -1.20 -16.12
C ASP A 57 -7.86 -2.32 -15.08
N VAL A 58 -6.78 -3.09 -14.88
CA VAL A 58 -6.78 -4.25 -13.97
C VAL A 58 -5.53 -4.22 -13.09
N ILE A 59 -5.73 -4.19 -11.77
CA ILE A 59 -4.68 -4.28 -10.76
C ILE A 59 -4.80 -5.60 -10.01
N ARG A 60 -3.70 -6.34 -9.86
CA ARG A 60 -3.65 -7.60 -9.12
C ARG A 60 -2.83 -7.43 -7.84
N LEU A 61 -3.49 -7.09 -6.74
CA LEU A 61 -2.84 -6.93 -5.46
C LEU A 61 -2.51 -8.32 -4.88
N PRO A 62 -1.23 -8.70 -4.70
CA PRO A 62 -0.88 -9.95 -4.03
C PRO A 62 -1.46 -9.96 -2.61
N ASN A 63 -1.95 -11.12 -2.18
CA ASN A 63 -2.53 -11.37 -0.86
C ASN A 63 -1.97 -12.69 -0.31
N HIS A 64 -0.65 -12.77 -0.15
CA HIS A 64 0.06 -13.98 0.29
C HIS A 64 0.02 -14.19 1.81
N GLY A 65 -0.99 -13.69 2.52
CA GLY A 65 -1.02 -13.69 4.00
C GLY A 65 0.02 -12.78 4.67
N GLY A 66 0.94 -12.19 3.88
CA GLY A 66 1.78 -11.07 4.31
C GLY A 66 0.92 -9.86 4.63
N LYS A 67 1.23 -9.14 5.69
CA LYS A 67 0.45 -7.95 6.10
C LYS A 67 0.77 -6.74 5.23
N GLU A 68 1.93 -6.73 4.58
CA GLU A 68 2.52 -5.55 3.93
C GLU A 68 3.08 -5.88 2.55
N ILE A 69 3.03 -4.88 1.67
CA ILE A 69 3.57 -4.89 0.32
C ILE A 69 4.61 -3.77 0.22
N SER A 70 5.75 -4.04 -0.42
CA SER A 70 6.83 -3.07 -0.57
C SER A 70 6.44 -1.94 -1.53
N ALA A 71 7.04 -0.76 -1.32
CA ALA A 71 6.84 0.41 -2.18
C ALA A 71 7.06 0.11 -3.67
N GLU A 72 8.08 -0.68 -3.99
CA GLU A 72 8.40 -1.06 -5.37
C GLU A 72 7.29 -1.93 -5.97
N ALA A 73 6.77 -2.89 -5.21
CA ALA A 73 5.65 -3.70 -5.67
C ALA A 73 4.39 -2.85 -5.87
N ILE A 74 4.11 -1.88 -4.99
CA ILE A 74 3.01 -0.92 -5.17
C ILE A 74 3.21 -0.13 -6.49
N ARG A 75 4.40 0.41 -6.75
CA ARG A 75 4.69 1.13 -8.01
C ARG A 75 4.48 0.27 -9.25
N HIS A 76 4.87 -1.01 -9.20
CA HIS A 76 4.61 -1.95 -10.28
C HIS A 76 3.11 -2.15 -10.50
N LEU A 77 2.33 -2.31 -9.42
CA LEU A 77 0.88 -2.45 -9.50
C LEU A 77 0.18 -1.22 -10.08
N LEU A 78 0.57 -0.03 -9.63
CA LEU A 78 -0.01 1.23 -10.09
C LEU A 78 0.27 1.46 -11.58
N ARG A 79 1.47 1.14 -12.05
CA ARG A 79 1.81 1.18 -13.49
C ARG A 79 0.92 0.27 -14.33
N HIS A 80 0.53 -0.91 -13.82
CA HIS A 80 -0.39 -1.81 -14.52
C HIS A 80 -1.83 -1.31 -14.58
N GLY A 81 -2.26 -0.54 -13.57
CA GLY A 81 -3.58 0.07 -13.53
C GLY A 81 -3.64 1.49 -14.09
N ASN A 82 -2.59 1.97 -14.75
CA ASN A 82 -2.48 3.34 -15.24
C ASN A 82 -2.74 4.41 -14.14
N VAL A 83 -2.33 4.11 -12.90
CA VAL A 83 -2.44 5.02 -11.74
C VAL A 83 -1.06 5.61 -11.46
N THR A 84 -0.99 6.92 -11.23
CA THR A 84 0.27 7.57 -10.83
C THR A 84 0.48 7.47 -9.32
N GLU A 85 1.73 7.53 -8.86
CA GLU A 85 2.04 7.59 -7.42
C GLU A 85 1.35 8.78 -6.75
N GLU A 86 1.21 9.91 -7.45
CA GLU A 86 0.51 11.10 -6.96
C GLU A 86 -0.98 10.86 -6.73
N GLN A 87 -1.68 10.23 -7.67
CA GLN A 87 -3.08 9.87 -7.50
C GLN A 87 -3.28 8.89 -6.35
N PHE A 88 -2.35 7.96 -6.18
CA PHE A 88 -2.37 7.00 -5.10
C PHE A 88 -2.15 7.68 -3.73
N LEU A 89 -1.13 8.51 -3.62
CA LEU A 89 -0.81 9.24 -2.39
C LEU A 89 -1.80 10.35 -2.05
N ALA A 90 -2.54 10.87 -3.03
CA ALA A 90 -3.64 11.81 -2.79
C ALA A 90 -4.88 11.11 -2.21
N SER A 91 -4.96 9.78 -2.33
CA SER A 91 -6.09 8.95 -1.93
C SER A 91 -5.84 8.17 -0.62
N GLU A 92 -4.69 8.43 0.03
CA GLU A 92 -4.25 7.90 1.35
C GLU A 92 -4.40 8.97 2.46
#